data_AF-A0A151AYU2-F1
#
_entry.id   AF-A0A151AYU2-F1
#
_cell.length_a   1.000
_cell.length_b   1.000
_cell.length_c   1.000
_cell.angle_alpha   90.00
_cell.angle_beta   90.00
_cell.angle_gamma   90.00
#
_symmetry.space_group_name_H-M   'P 1'
#
loop_
_entity.id
_entity.type
_entity.pdbx_description
1 polymer ?
#
loop_
_entity_poly.entity_id
_entity_poly.type
_entity_poly.pdbx_seq_one_letter_code
_entity_poly.pdbx_strand_id
1 'polypeptide(L)'
;MFRCIICLRELDNATASEEHIFPEALGGNITIKNVCRECNSKLGRYVDAPLINNWLIEAKRMLLCLPGKSGKIPNPLEKGYIAGDPQHEVRYEFDSNGKPKRLYTVPKVIREEIDTGERIRIILDKSDENRLPIILEKIAQRAKNKSLKMELLSRKEVHVEHPTMEQNFTFNLWLFSPLTTLDKKS
;
A
#
# COMPACT_ATOMS: atom_id res chain seq x y z
N MET A 1 18.50 2.49 38.58
CA MET A 1 17.04 2.64 38.56
C MET A 1 16.69 3.93 37.87
N PHE A 2 15.56 3.98 37.16
CA PHE A 2 15.02 5.17 36.53
C PHE A 2 13.49 5.14 36.61
N ARG A 3 12.88 6.33 36.56
CA ARG A 3 11.43 6.46 36.47
C ARG A 3 10.98 6.57 35.01
N CYS A 4 10.11 5.66 34.59
CA CYS A 4 9.50 5.74 33.25
C CYS A 4 8.46 6.87 33.21
N ILE A 5 8.57 7.81 32.27
CA ILE A 5 7.65 8.97 32.19
C ILE A 5 6.23 8.61 31.74
N ILE A 6 6.05 7.42 31.14
CA ILE A 6 4.75 6.97 30.60
C ILE A 6 3.96 6.19 31.65
N CYS A 7 4.56 5.15 32.24
CA CYS A 7 3.87 4.34 33.26
C CYS A 7 4.15 4.79 34.71
N LEU A 8 5.02 5.79 34.89
CA LEU A 8 5.39 6.39 36.19
C LEU A 8 6.04 5.45 37.21
N ARG A 9 6.35 4.20 36.82
CA ARG A 9 7.04 3.19 37.65
C ARG A 9 8.55 3.43 37.71
N GLU A 10 9.13 3.15 38.87
CA GLU A 10 10.57 2.99 39.07
C GLU A 10 11.01 1.62 38.57
N LEU A 11 12.00 1.58 37.68
CA LEU A 11 12.41 0.38 36.96
C LEU A 11 13.94 0.26 36.90
N ASP A 12 14.42 -0.96 36.65
CA ASP A 12 15.85 -1.19 36.43
C ASP A 12 16.31 -0.57 35.10
N ASN A 13 17.51 0.01 35.09
CA ASN A 13 18.08 0.69 33.92
C ASN A 13 18.23 -0.25 32.70
N ALA A 14 18.34 -1.56 32.90
CA ALA A 14 18.37 -2.56 31.83
C ALA A 14 17.07 -2.61 31.00
N THR A 15 15.96 -2.10 31.54
CA THR A 15 14.65 -2.05 30.87
C THR A 15 14.40 -0.73 30.14
N ALA A 16 15.32 0.24 30.24
CA ALA A 16 15.25 1.49 29.51
C ALA A 16 15.34 1.23 27.99
N SER A 17 14.66 2.09 27.23
CA SER A 17 14.62 2.09 25.77
C SER A 17 14.83 3.51 25.28
N GLU A 18 15.49 3.64 24.14
CA GLU A 18 15.58 4.92 23.44
C GLU A 18 14.27 5.14 22.68
N GLU A 19 13.55 6.20 23.03
CA GLU A 19 12.28 6.57 22.44
C GLU A 19 12.40 7.90 21.69
N HIS A 20 11.85 7.98 20.49
CA HIS A 20 11.77 9.23 19.74
C HIS A 20 10.57 10.04 20.20
N ILE A 21 10.75 11.34 20.45
CA ILE A 21 9.62 12.24 20.79
C ILE A 21 8.68 12.39 19.59
N PHE A 22 9.25 12.54 18.39
CA PHE A 22 8.54 12.49 17.12
C PHE A 22 9.05 11.30 16.32
N PRO A 23 8.17 10.50 15.68
CA PRO A 23 8.61 9.36 14.90
C PRO A 23 9.69 9.74 13.89
N GLU A 24 10.76 8.95 13.83
CA GLU A 24 11.88 9.13 12.90
C GLU A 24 11.38 9.23 11.44
N ALA A 25 10.36 8.45 11.08
CA ALA A 25 9.74 8.46 9.75
C ALA A 25 9.06 9.79 9.37
N LEU A 26 8.89 10.70 10.33
CA LEU A 26 8.41 12.09 10.15
C LEU A 26 9.54 13.12 10.22
N GLY A 27 10.81 12.67 10.23
CA GLY A 27 11.98 13.52 10.39
C GLY A 27 12.35 13.82 11.85
N GLY A 28 11.76 13.11 12.81
CA GLY A 28 12.04 13.31 14.23
C GLY A 28 13.43 12.80 14.63
N ASN A 29 14.25 13.66 15.23
CA ASN A 29 15.63 13.35 15.64
C ASN A 29 15.87 13.48 17.14
N ILE A 30 14.87 13.90 17.93
CA ILE A 30 14.99 14.05 19.38
C ILE A 30 14.61 12.73 20.05
N THR A 31 15.55 12.15 20.79
CA THR A 31 15.35 10.92 21.57
C THR A 31 15.45 11.17 23.07
N ILE A 32 14.77 10.31 23.84
CA ILE A 32 14.80 10.27 25.30
C ILE A 32 15.05 8.85 25.78
N LYS A 33 15.63 8.69 26.98
CA LYS A 33 15.94 7.38 27.59
C LYS A 33 15.12 7.07 28.85
N ASN A 34 14.13 7.92 29.16
CA ASN A 34 13.30 7.79 30.36
C ASN A 34 11.99 7.03 30.08
N VAL A 35 12.02 6.09 29.12
CA VAL A 35 10.87 5.25 28.73
C VAL A 35 11.29 3.79 28.79
N CYS A 36 10.48 2.93 29.41
CA CYS A 36 10.75 1.50 29.44
C CYS A 36 10.35 0.83 28.11
N ARG A 37 10.99 -0.30 27.78
CA ARG A 37 10.72 -1.07 26.53
C ARG A 37 9.25 -1.42 26.33
N GLU A 38 8.53 -1.74 27.39
CA GLU A 38 7.10 -2.07 27.32
C GLU A 38 6.26 -0.87 26.85
N CYS A 39 6.50 0.32 27.42
CA CYS A 39 5.81 1.54 27.03
C CYS A 39 6.21 1.99 25.62
N ASN A 40 7.50 2.01 25.31
CA ASN A 40 8.01 2.33 23.96
C ASN A 40 7.37 1.41 22.90
N SER A 41 7.32 0.09 23.14
CA SER A 41 6.67 -0.83 22.20
C SER A 41 5.17 -0.57 22.02
N LYS A 42 4.46 -0.16 23.08
CA LYS A 42 3.03 0.23 22.99
C LYS A 42 2.86 1.53 22.19
N LEU A 43 3.70 2.54 22.41
CA LEU A 43 3.67 3.79 21.65
C LEU A 43 3.94 3.53 20.15
N GLY A 44 5.00 2.78 19.84
CA GLY A 44 5.32 2.39 18.47
C GLY A 44 4.17 1.66 17.76
N ARG A 45 3.47 0.76 18.46
CA ARG A 45 2.37 -0.04 17.89
C ARG A 45 1.05 0.73 17.77
N TYR A 46 0.69 1.51 18.78
CA TYR A 46 -0.67 2.08 18.90
C TYR A 46 -0.74 3.58 18.62
N VAL A 47 0.40 4.28 18.54
CA VAL A 47 0.47 5.72 18.27
C VAL A 47 1.24 5.97 16.99
N ASP A 48 2.51 5.57 16.94
CA ASP A 48 3.38 5.88 15.79
C ASP A 48 2.91 5.18 14.52
N ALA A 49 2.68 3.87 14.57
CA ALA A 49 2.28 3.10 13.39
C ALA A 49 0.96 3.60 12.76
N PRO A 50 -0.13 3.87 13.52
CA PRO A 50 -1.33 4.48 12.96
C PRO A 50 -1.10 5.87 12.35
N LEU A 51 -0.23 6.68 12.97
CA LEU A 51 0.09 8.01 12.47
C LEU A 51 0.89 7.96 11.15
N ILE A 52 1.99 7.22 11.11
CA ILE A 52 2.92 7.20 9.95
C ILE A 52 2.34 6.50 8.72
N ASN A 53 1.35 5.61 8.92
CA ASN A 53 0.65 4.87 7.87
C ASN A 53 -0.69 5.54 7.48
N ASN A 54 -1.02 6.70 8.05
CA ASN A 54 -2.18 7.46 7.62
C ASN A 54 -1.91 8.07 6.24
N TRP A 55 -2.87 7.97 5.31
CA TRP A 55 -2.71 8.46 3.93
C TRP A 55 -2.25 9.93 3.84
N LEU A 56 -2.79 10.83 4.67
CA LEU A 56 -2.39 12.24 4.67
C LEU A 56 -0.93 12.41 5.09
N ILE A 57 -0.49 11.61 6.07
CA ILE A 57 0.88 11.61 6.57
C ILE A 57 1.82 10.98 5.55
N GLU A 58 1.44 9.87 4.92
CA GLU A 58 2.20 9.27 3.81
C GLU A 58 2.35 10.23 2.64
N ALA A 59 1.31 11.00 2.29
CA ALA A 59 1.37 12.02 1.24
C ALA A 59 2.36 13.13 1.60
N LYS A 60 2.36 13.59 2.86
CA LYS A 60 3.37 14.56 3.32
C LYS A 60 4.78 13.98 3.34
N ARG A 61 4.95 12.73 3.76
CA ARG A 61 6.25 12.04 3.74
C ARG A 61 6.77 11.88 2.30
N MET A 62 5.90 11.56 1.34
CA MET A 62 6.25 11.52 -0.08
C MET A 62 6.70 12.89 -0.59
N LEU A 63 5.95 13.95 -0.31
CA LEU A 63 6.27 15.33 -0.74
C LEU A 63 7.60 15.84 -0.17
N LEU A 64 7.95 15.41 1.03
CA LEU A 64 9.18 15.79 1.73
C LEU A 64 10.32 14.78 1.55
N CYS A 65 10.12 13.74 0.74
CA CYS A 65 11.07 12.64 0.54
C CYS A 65 11.57 12.00 1.85
N LEU A 66 10.69 11.80 2.83
CA LEU A 66 11.01 11.26 4.15
C LEU A 66 10.94 9.72 4.17
N PRO A 67 12.09 9.00 4.22
CA PRO A 67 12.09 7.55 4.33
C PRO A 67 11.71 7.10 5.74
N GLY A 68 11.14 5.90 5.85
CA GLY A 68 11.07 5.19 7.13
C GLY A 68 12.37 4.46 7.47
N LYS A 69 12.37 3.68 8.55
CA LYS A 69 13.51 2.81 8.93
C LYS A 69 13.98 1.85 7.84
N SER A 70 13.09 1.49 6.91
CA SER A 70 13.42 0.64 5.75
C SER A 70 14.15 1.37 4.62
N GLY A 71 14.37 2.68 4.73
CA GLY A 71 14.90 3.52 3.66
C GLY A 71 13.89 3.84 2.55
N LYS A 72 12.66 3.34 2.65
CA LYS A 72 11.63 3.52 1.61
C LYS A 72 10.77 4.75 1.89
N ILE A 73 10.60 5.58 0.87
CA ILE A 73 9.61 6.66 0.83
C ILE A 73 8.23 6.01 0.55
N PRO A 74 7.18 6.35 1.30
CA PRO A 74 5.84 5.82 1.05
C PRO A 74 5.27 6.37 -0.27
N ASN A 75 4.46 5.57 -0.94
CA ASN A 75 3.75 5.97 -2.15
C ASN A 75 2.23 5.80 -1.95
N PRO A 76 1.54 6.81 -1.41
CA PRO A 76 0.09 6.77 -1.20
C PRO A 76 -0.71 6.82 -2.51
N LEU A 77 -0.04 7.07 -3.65
CA LEU A 77 -0.62 7.10 -4.99
C LEU A 77 -0.34 5.80 -5.77
N GLU A 78 0.16 4.74 -5.11
CA GLU A 78 0.66 3.55 -5.79
C GLU A 78 -0.40 2.86 -6.66
N LYS A 79 -1.66 2.75 -6.23
CA LYS A 79 -2.67 1.90 -6.88
C LYS A 79 -3.86 2.71 -7.36
N GLY A 80 -4.32 2.44 -8.58
CA GLY A 80 -5.50 3.08 -9.14
C GLY A 80 -6.07 2.32 -10.32
N TYR A 81 -6.97 2.97 -11.04
CA TYR A 81 -7.59 2.48 -12.27
C TYR A 81 -7.42 3.51 -13.37
N ILE A 82 -7.43 3.07 -14.63
CA ILE A 82 -7.60 4.00 -15.75
C ILE A 82 -8.98 4.63 -15.67
N ALA A 83 -9.07 5.95 -15.82
CA ALA A 83 -10.32 6.68 -15.80
C ALA A 83 -11.31 6.09 -16.83
N GLY A 84 -12.52 5.77 -16.38
CA GLY A 84 -13.55 5.13 -17.20
C GLY A 84 -13.38 3.62 -17.45
N ASP A 85 -12.30 2.97 -16.97
CA ASP A 85 -12.16 1.50 -16.98
C ASP A 85 -11.76 0.96 -15.59
N PRO A 86 -12.74 0.73 -14.69
CA PRO A 86 -12.50 0.18 -13.35
C PRO A 86 -11.92 -1.25 -13.36
N GLN A 87 -11.90 -1.93 -14.51
CA GLN A 87 -11.28 -3.24 -14.62
C GLN A 87 -9.79 -3.12 -14.95
N HIS A 88 -9.33 -2.00 -15.49
CA HIS A 88 -7.94 -1.74 -15.84
C HIS A 88 -7.17 -1.16 -14.65
N GLU A 89 -6.70 -2.05 -13.77
CA GLU A 89 -5.86 -1.69 -12.62
C GLU A 89 -4.47 -1.23 -13.08
N VAL A 90 -3.99 -0.15 -12.48
CA VAL A 90 -2.66 0.42 -12.75
C VAL A 90 -1.90 0.66 -11.45
N ARG A 91 -0.56 0.67 -11.56
CA ARG A 91 0.33 1.11 -10.50
C ARG A 91 1.14 2.32 -10.92
N TYR A 92 1.09 3.38 -10.13
CA TYR A 92 1.94 4.54 -10.34
C TYR A 92 3.24 4.37 -9.55
N GLU A 93 4.32 4.04 -10.27
CA GLU A 93 5.62 3.77 -9.66
C GLU A 93 6.43 5.05 -9.51
N PHE A 94 7.09 5.17 -8.35
CA PHE A 94 8.07 6.22 -8.05
C PHE A 94 9.45 5.59 -7.87
N ASP A 95 10.52 6.36 -8.12
CA ASP A 95 11.89 5.95 -7.85
C ASP A 95 12.26 6.07 -6.35
N SER A 96 13.50 5.70 -6.00
CA SER A 96 14.00 5.78 -4.63
C SER A 96 14.09 7.21 -4.06
N ASN A 97 14.02 8.23 -4.92
CA ASN A 97 14.04 9.64 -4.54
C ASN A 97 12.62 10.23 -4.44
N GLY A 98 11.57 9.43 -4.65
CA GLY A 98 10.19 9.90 -4.65
C GLY A 98 9.81 10.66 -5.91
N LYS A 99 10.51 10.45 -7.04
CA LYS A 99 10.14 11.02 -8.35
C LYS A 99 9.28 10.03 -9.15
N PRO A 100 8.29 10.51 -9.93
CA PRO A 100 7.54 9.65 -10.83
C PRO A 100 8.43 8.88 -11.80
N LYS A 101 8.21 7.57 -11.90
CA LYS A 101 8.96 6.67 -12.79
C LYS A 101 8.12 6.23 -13.97
N ARG A 102 6.93 5.65 -13.73
CA ARG A 102 6.01 5.19 -14.78
C ARG A 102 4.63 4.86 -14.23
N LEU A 103 3.63 4.83 -15.10
CA LEU A 103 2.34 4.20 -14.84
C LEU A 103 2.35 2.79 -15.47
N TYR A 104 2.25 1.75 -14.64
CA TYR A 104 2.33 0.35 -15.05
C TYR A 104 0.94 -0.29 -15.06
N THR A 105 0.59 -1.01 -16.12
CA THR A 105 -0.65 -1.79 -16.16
C THR A 105 -0.49 -3.09 -15.38
N VAL A 106 -1.32 -3.30 -14.35
CA VAL A 106 -1.32 -4.56 -13.60
C VAL A 106 -1.92 -5.66 -14.48
N PRO A 107 -1.19 -6.78 -14.72
CA PRO A 107 -1.72 -7.88 -15.50
C PRO A 107 -3.02 -8.42 -14.90
N LYS A 108 -4.07 -8.48 -15.72
CA LYS A 108 -5.38 -8.94 -15.28
C LYS A 108 -6.01 -9.86 -16.31
N VAL A 109 -6.61 -10.95 -15.83
CA VAL A 109 -7.40 -11.88 -16.64
C VAL A 109 -8.83 -11.82 -16.15
N ILE A 110 -9.71 -11.21 -16.94
CA ILE A 110 -11.15 -11.10 -16.68
C ILE A 110 -11.84 -12.23 -17.43
N ARG A 111 -12.81 -12.87 -16.79
CA ARG A 111 -13.59 -13.98 -17.33
C ARG A 111 -15.06 -13.65 -17.19
N GLU A 112 -15.81 -13.88 -18.27
CA GLU A 112 -17.26 -13.70 -18.33
C GLU A 112 -17.87 -14.99 -18.87
N GLU A 113 -18.84 -15.55 -18.16
CA GLU A 113 -19.62 -16.68 -18.69
C GLU A 113 -20.55 -16.21 -19.80
N ILE A 114 -20.64 -16.99 -20.85
CA ILE A 114 -21.55 -16.79 -21.98
C ILE A 114 -22.25 -18.12 -22.27
N ASP A 115 -23.40 -18.09 -22.95
CA ASP A 115 -24.23 -19.28 -23.20
C ASP A 115 -23.45 -20.47 -23.80
N THR A 116 -22.41 -20.20 -24.58
CA THR A 116 -21.61 -21.21 -25.28
C THR A 116 -20.22 -21.45 -24.67
N GLY A 117 -19.89 -20.85 -23.51
CA GLY A 117 -18.57 -21.00 -22.88
C GLY A 117 -18.13 -19.83 -22.01
N GLU A 118 -16.86 -19.42 -22.14
CA GLU A 118 -16.27 -18.32 -21.38
C GLU A 118 -15.63 -17.31 -22.35
N ARG A 119 -15.92 -16.02 -22.17
CA ARG A 119 -15.16 -14.93 -22.76
C ARG A 119 -14.04 -14.53 -21.81
N ILE A 120 -12.81 -14.45 -22.31
CA ILE A 120 -11.63 -14.10 -21.52
C ILE A 120 -10.99 -12.85 -22.08
N ARG A 121 -10.87 -11.80 -21.26
CA ARG A 121 -10.13 -10.56 -21.58
C ARG A 121 -8.82 -10.55 -20.79
N ILE A 122 -7.70 -10.44 -21.49
CA ILE A 122 -6.37 -10.31 -20.89
C ILE A 122 -5.92 -8.87 -21.07
N ILE A 123 -5.62 -8.21 -19.96
CA ILE A 123 -5.04 -6.86 -19.90
C ILE A 123 -3.60 -7.02 -19.41
N LEU A 124 -2.66 -6.40 -20.11
CA LEU A 124 -1.23 -6.57 -19.87
C LEU A 124 -0.50 -5.27 -20.24
N ASP A 125 0.52 -4.92 -19.46
CA ASP A 125 1.48 -3.90 -19.87
C ASP A 125 2.32 -4.38 -21.06
N LYS A 126 2.72 -3.46 -21.94
CA LYS A 126 3.61 -3.79 -23.06
C LYS A 126 4.95 -4.35 -22.58
N SER A 127 5.44 -3.90 -21.42
CA SER A 127 6.69 -4.43 -20.84
C SER A 127 6.62 -5.91 -20.47
N ASP A 128 5.42 -6.46 -20.33
CA ASP A 128 5.16 -7.81 -19.84
C ASP A 128 4.77 -8.78 -20.96
N GLU A 129 4.83 -8.37 -22.22
CA GLU A 129 4.39 -9.16 -23.39
C GLU A 129 5.00 -10.57 -23.44
N ASN A 130 6.24 -10.73 -22.98
CA ASN A 130 6.92 -12.02 -22.84
C ASN A 130 6.20 -13.02 -21.91
N ARG A 131 5.31 -12.56 -21.03
CA ARG A 131 4.50 -13.40 -20.13
C ARG A 131 3.23 -13.92 -20.79
N LEU A 132 2.80 -13.33 -21.90
CA LEU A 132 1.55 -13.69 -22.58
C LEU A 132 1.48 -15.18 -22.97
N PRO A 133 2.52 -15.82 -23.53
CA PRO A 133 2.48 -17.26 -23.84
C PRO A 133 2.17 -18.12 -22.62
N ILE A 134 2.81 -17.83 -21.48
CA ILE A 134 2.62 -18.57 -20.22
C ILE A 134 1.19 -18.41 -19.69
N ILE A 135 0.61 -17.21 -19.84
CA ILE A 135 -0.78 -16.95 -19.45
C ILE A 135 -1.73 -17.74 -20.34
N LEU A 136 -1.52 -17.72 -21.66
CA LEU A 136 -2.32 -18.46 -22.64
C LEU A 136 -2.24 -19.97 -22.42
N GLU A 137 -1.06 -20.53 -22.12
CA GLU A 137 -0.90 -21.95 -21.80
C GLU A 137 -1.73 -22.37 -20.59
N LYS A 138 -1.68 -21.59 -19.51
CA LYS A 138 -2.47 -21.84 -18.29
C LYS A 138 -3.98 -21.78 -18.57
N ILE A 139 -4.42 -20.86 -19.44
CA ILE A 139 -5.82 -20.76 -19.85
C ILE A 139 -6.21 -21.97 -20.70
N ALA A 140 -5.39 -22.33 -21.69
CA ALA A 140 -5.64 -23.45 -22.59
C ALA A 140 -5.69 -24.79 -21.85
N GLN A 141 -4.81 -25.00 -20.85
CA GLN A 141 -4.84 -26.21 -20.02
C GLN A 141 -6.16 -26.33 -19.24
N ARG A 142 -6.68 -25.22 -18.71
CA ARG A 142 -7.99 -25.21 -18.02
C ARG A 142 -9.15 -25.44 -18.98
N ALA A 143 -9.09 -24.86 -20.19
CA ALA A 143 -10.12 -25.06 -21.21
C ALA A 143 -10.17 -26.54 -21.64
N LYS A 144 -9.02 -27.18 -21.86
CA LYS A 144 -8.93 -28.62 -22.16
C LYS A 144 -9.56 -29.49 -21.07
N ASN A 145 -9.34 -29.17 -19.79
CA ASN A 145 -9.97 -29.88 -18.68
C ASN A 145 -11.49 -29.75 -18.64
N LYS A 146 -12.04 -28.71 -19.27
CA LYS A 146 -13.49 -28.48 -19.44
C LYS A 146 -14.00 -28.92 -20.83
N SER A 147 -13.17 -29.57 -21.65
CA SER A 147 -13.48 -29.91 -23.05
C SER A 147 -13.85 -28.72 -23.93
N LEU A 148 -13.39 -27.51 -23.58
CA LEU A 148 -13.60 -26.28 -24.34
C LEU A 148 -12.46 -26.04 -25.32
N LYS A 149 -12.79 -25.48 -26.50
CA LYS A 149 -11.81 -24.97 -27.46
C LYS A 149 -11.59 -23.48 -27.24
N MET A 150 -10.34 -23.05 -27.36
CA MET A 150 -9.95 -21.64 -27.22
C MET A 150 -9.76 -21.02 -28.61
N GLU A 151 -10.30 -19.82 -28.80
CA GLU A 151 -10.17 -19.03 -30.02
C GLU A 151 -9.81 -17.59 -29.65
N LEU A 152 -8.89 -16.98 -30.39
CA LEU A 152 -8.53 -15.57 -30.21
C LEU A 152 -9.53 -14.70 -30.97
N LEU A 153 -10.37 -13.95 -30.24
CA LEU A 153 -11.36 -13.05 -30.83
C LEU A 153 -10.74 -11.75 -31.36
N SER A 154 -9.85 -11.13 -30.58
CA SER A 154 -9.19 -9.89 -30.95
C SER A 154 -7.92 -9.66 -30.13
N ARG A 155 -7.02 -8.86 -30.68
CA ARG A 155 -5.84 -8.32 -29.99
C ARG A 155 -5.69 -6.86 -30.37
N LYS A 156 -5.54 -5.99 -29.38
CA LYS A 156 -5.33 -4.56 -29.57
C LYS A 156 -4.19 -4.09 -28.69
N GLU A 157 -3.25 -3.36 -29.29
CA GLU A 157 -2.28 -2.54 -28.55
C GLU A 157 -2.85 -1.12 -28.46
N VAL A 158 -2.83 -0.54 -27.26
CA VAL A 158 -3.38 0.79 -27.00
C VAL A 158 -2.28 1.65 -26.44
N HIS A 159 -2.02 2.77 -27.11
CA HIS A 159 -1.19 3.84 -26.58
C HIS A 159 -2.11 4.98 -26.14
N VAL A 160 -1.90 5.47 -24.92
CA VAL A 160 -2.67 6.58 -24.35
C VAL A 160 -1.67 7.65 -23.95
N GLU A 161 -1.72 8.79 -24.63
CA GLU A 161 -0.99 9.98 -24.19
C GLU A 161 -1.73 10.62 -23.02
N HIS A 162 -0.99 11.01 -21.97
CA HIS A 162 -1.54 11.66 -20.78
C HIS A 162 -2.70 10.89 -20.11
N PRO A 163 -2.50 9.61 -19.73
CA PRO A 163 -3.56 8.82 -19.12
C PRO A 163 -4.01 9.46 -17.80
N THR A 164 -5.32 9.44 -17.56
CA THR A 164 -5.90 9.84 -16.27
C THR A 164 -6.09 8.60 -15.40
N MET A 165 -5.59 8.66 -14.17
CA MET A 165 -5.76 7.61 -13.16
C MET A 165 -6.79 8.06 -12.13
N GLU A 166 -7.74 7.17 -11.82
CA GLU A 166 -8.71 7.34 -10.74
C GLU A 166 -8.28 6.54 -9.51
N GLN A 167 -8.43 7.14 -8.33
CA GLN A 167 -8.11 6.53 -7.04
C GLN A 167 -9.19 6.83 -6.03
N ASN A 168 -9.55 5.81 -5.24
CA ASN A 168 -10.40 5.97 -4.07
C ASN A 168 -9.53 5.76 -2.84
N PHE A 169 -9.50 6.74 -1.94
CA PHE A 169 -8.84 6.63 -0.65
C PHE A 169 -9.85 6.80 0.47
N THR A 170 -9.70 5.97 1.50
CA THR A 170 -10.53 6.01 2.71
C THR A 170 -9.60 6.20 3.89
N PHE A 171 -9.88 7.18 4.73
CA PHE A 171 -9.18 7.36 6.00
C PHE A 171 -10.19 7.59 7.11
N ASN A 172 -9.86 7.07 8.29
CA ASN A 172 -10.72 7.17 9.45
C ASN A 172 -10.53 8.54 10.13
N LEU A 173 -11.57 9.38 10.11
CA LEU A 173 -11.56 10.69 10.76
C LEU A 173 -11.49 10.60 12.30
N TRP A 174 -11.96 9.49 12.88
CA TRP A 174 -11.89 9.26 14.33
C TRP A 174 -10.45 9.06 14.83
N LEU A 175 -9.49 8.76 13.95
CA LEU A 175 -8.06 8.79 14.30
C LEU A 175 -7.55 10.18 14.69
N PHE A 176 -8.30 11.24 14.33
CA PHE A 176 -7.99 12.64 14.66
C PHE A 176 -8.99 13.26 15.63
N SER A 177 -9.98 12.50 16.12
CA SER A 177 -10.92 13.01 17.11
C SER A 177 -10.20 13.18 18.45
N PRO A 178 -10.14 14.38 19.05
CA PRO A 178 -9.48 14.60 20.33
C PRO A 178 -10.16 13.88 21.52
N LEU A 179 -11.30 13.20 21.33
CA LEU A 179 -12.14 12.72 22.43
C LEU A 179 -12.89 11.45 22.03
N THR A 180 -12.34 10.27 22.36
CA THR A 180 -13.13 9.08 22.73
C THR A 180 -12.34 8.21 23.71
N THR A 181 -12.01 8.78 24.87
CA THR A 181 -11.75 8.01 26.10
C THR A 181 -12.84 8.32 27.12
N LEU A 182 -14.10 8.23 26.73
CA LEU A 182 -15.23 8.16 27.65
C LEU A 182 -16.25 7.18 27.06
N ASP A 183 -16.72 6.28 27.90
CA ASP A 183 -17.85 5.35 27.68
C ASP A 183 -17.59 4.03 26.94
N LYS A 184 -16.87 3.13 27.62
CA LYS A 184 -17.33 1.74 27.76
C LYS A 184 -17.19 1.28 29.23
N LYS A 185 -18.13 1.74 30.05
CA LYS A 185 -18.60 1.01 31.23
C LYS A 185 -20.09 0.72 31.02
N SER A 186 -20.39 -0.53 30.69
CA SER A 186 -21.64 -1.22 31.00
C SER A 186 -21.36 -2.70 30.88
#